data_AF-A0A7M3XUZ7-F1
#
_entry.id   AF-A0A7M3XUZ7-F1
#
_cell.length_a   1.000
_cell.length_b   1.000
_cell.length_c   1.000
_cell.angle_alpha   90.00
_cell.angle_beta   90.00
_cell.angle_gamma   90.00
#
_symmetry.space_group_name_H-M   'P 1'
#
loop_
_entity.id
_entity.type
_entity.pdbx_description
1 polymer ?
#
loop_
_entity_poly.entity_id
_entity_poly.type
_entity_poly.pdbx_seq_one_letter_code
_entity_poly.pdbx_strand_id
1 'polypeptide(L)'
;KLQAVYSHFPMTLKVEGNKMVINNLFGEKVPRVAKLPWSPSDVEVKVENKTDVTVSGVDREKVGQTAANIERACKIRKRDRRVFQDGIYIVSKGAYND
;
A
#
# COMPACT_ATOMS: atom_id res chain seq x y z
N LYS A 1 7.64 6.24 0.51
CA LYS A 1 6.24 6.67 0.73
C LYS A 1 5.36 6.14 -0.40
N LEU A 2 4.18 5.67 -0.07
CA LEU A 2 3.12 5.29 -1.00
C LEU A 2 1.86 6.12 -0.71
N GLN A 3 1.01 6.27 -1.70
CA GLN A 3 -0.25 7.01 -1.58
C GLN A 3 -1.39 6.21 -2.19
N ALA A 4 -2.49 6.11 -1.45
CA ALA A 4 -3.75 5.58 -1.95
C ALA A 4 -4.50 6.64 -2.76
N VAL A 5 -4.91 6.25 -3.96
CA VAL A 5 -5.65 7.08 -4.91
C VAL A 5 -6.99 6.41 -5.16
N TYR A 6 -8.07 7.19 -5.08
CA TYR A 6 -9.42 6.75 -5.40
C TYR A 6 -10.21 7.90 -6.01
N SER A 7 -11.11 7.59 -6.94
CA SER A 7 -11.92 8.60 -7.63
C SER A 7 -13.32 8.76 -7.03
N HIS A 8 -13.95 7.64 -6.63
CA HIS A 8 -15.33 7.63 -6.12
C HIS A 8 -15.48 6.87 -4.80
N PHE A 9 -14.82 5.72 -4.67
CA PHE A 9 -14.98 4.85 -3.50
C PHE A 9 -13.81 5.07 -2.53
N PRO A 10 -14.02 5.75 -1.39
CA PRO A 10 -12.96 5.90 -0.40
C PRO A 10 -12.57 4.54 0.16
N MET A 11 -11.27 4.22 0.09
CA MET A 11 -10.72 2.97 0.59
C MET A 11 -10.20 3.12 2.02
N THR A 12 -10.22 2.03 2.78
CA THR A 12 -9.71 2.00 4.16
C THR A 12 -8.51 1.07 4.23
N LEU A 13 -7.41 1.58 4.77
CA LEU A 13 -6.15 0.86 4.93
C LEU A 13 -5.92 0.53 6.41
N LYS A 14 -5.59 -0.72 6.71
CA LYS A 14 -5.29 -1.16 8.07
C LYS A 14 -4.11 -2.12 8.09
N VAL A 15 -3.19 -1.95 9.03
CA VAL A 15 -2.09 -2.87 9.27
C VAL A 15 -2.50 -3.81 10.41
N GLU A 16 -2.45 -5.12 10.16
CA GLU A 16 -2.82 -6.17 11.12
C GLU A 16 -1.68 -7.19 11.22
N GLY A 17 -0.77 -6.98 12.18
CA GLY A 17 0.39 -7.85 12.36
C GLY A 17 1.27 -7.89 11.10
N ASN A 18 1.34 -9.06 10.47
CA ASN A 18 2.17 -9.34 9.28
C ASN A 18 1.43 -9.15 7.94
N LYS A 19 0.32 -8.42 7.93
CA LYS A 19 -0.45 -8.15 6.71
C LYS A 19 -1.05 -6.74 6.74
N MET A 20 -1.22 -6.18 5.55
CA MET A 20 -1.99 -4.96 5.34
C MET A 20 -3.31 -5.33 4.67
N VAL A 21 -4.42 -4.90 5.27
CA VAL A 21 -5.78 -5.10 4.78
C VAL A 21 -6.24 -3.83 4.09
N ILE A 22 -6.69 -3.95 2.84
CA ILE A 22 -7.23 -2.88 2.03
C ILE A 22 -8.71 -3.18 1.78
N ASN A 23 -9.58 -2.35 2.35
CA ASN A 23 -11.02 -2.46 2.23
C ASN A 23 -11.56 -1.49 1.18
N ASN A 24 -12.66 -1.86 0.52
CA ASN A 24 -13.41 -1.01 -0.41
C ASN A 24 -12.59 -0.50 -1.60
N LEU A 25 -11.58 -1.27 -2.05
CA LEU A 25 -10.86 -0.96 -3.29
C LEU A 25 -11.85 -1.02 -4.46
N PHE A 26 -12.14 0.12 -5.09
CA PHE A 26 -13.06 0.20 -6.22
C PHE A 26 -14.48 -0.37 -5.92
N GLY A 27 -14.95 -0.26 -4.67
CA GLY A 27 -16.26 -0.81 -4.27
C GLY A 27 -16.29 -2.34 -4.09
N GLU A 28 -15.12 -3.00 -4.07
CA GLU A 28 -15.04 -4.43 -3.80
C GLU A 28 -15.52 -4.76 -2.37
N LYS A 29 -16.40 -5.77 -2.25
CA LYS A 29 -16.85 -6.30 -0.96
C LYS A 29 -15.79 -7.13 -0.24
N VAL A 30 -14.90 -7.76 -1.01
CA VAL A 30 -13.86 -8.64 -0.47
C VAL A 30 -12.59 -7.81 -0.22
N PRO A 31 -12.05 -7.78 1.01
CA PRO A 31 -10.79 -7.10 1.29
C PRO A 31 -9.63 -7.67 0.48
N ARG A 32 -8.74 -6.80 0.03
CA ARG A 32 -7.42 -7.19 -0.49
C ARG A 32 -6.43 -7.26 0.66
N VAL A 33 -5.49 -8.18 0.55
CA VAL A 33 -4.46 -8.40 1.57
C VAL A 33 -3.08 -8.32 0.93
N ALA A 34 -2.24 -7.41 1.40
CA ALA A 34 -0.83 -7.37 1.08
C ALA A 34 -0.04 -8.07 2.20
N LYS A 35 0.85 -8.98 1.81
CA LYS A 35 1.72 -9.69 2.76
C LYS A 35 2.84 -8.76 3.21
N LEU A 36 3.04 -8.65 4.52
CA LEU A 36 4.14 -7.96 5.18
C LEU A 36 4.99 -9.02 5.90
N PRO A 37 5.84 -9.77 5.18
CA PRO A 37 6.52 -10.95 5.73
C PRO A 37 7.62 -10.62 6.76
N TRP A 38 7.89 -9.33 6.99
CA TRP A 38 9.00 -8.87 7.82
C TRP A 38 8.54 -8.52 9.23
N SER A 39 9.46 -8.63 10.18
CA SER A 39 9.23 -8.18 11.56
C SER A 39 9.11 -6.65 11.61
N PRO A 40 8.33 -6.08 12.55
CA PRO A 40 8.30 -4.64 12.80
C PRO A 40 9.68 -4.02 13.08
N SER A 41 10.64 -4.82 13.56
CA SER A 41 12.04 -4.38 13.76
C SER A 41 12.83 -4.24 12.44
N ASP A 42 12.45 -4.99 11.41
CA ASP A 42 13.07 -4.93 10.08
C ASP A 42 12.42 -3.85 9.21
N VAL A 43 11.09 -3.89 9.13
CA VAL A 43 10.27 -3.01 8.30
C VAL A 43 9.01 -2.62 9.07
N GLU A 44 8.83 -1.31 9.22
CA GLU A 44 7.65 -0.71 9.81
C GLU A 44 6.75 -0.16 8.69
N VAL A 45 5.45 -0.43 8.79
CA VAL A 45 4.42 0.11 7.89
C VAL A 45 3.43 0.93 8.69
N LYS A 46 3.33 2.21 8.37
CA LYS A 46 2.41 3.16 9.01
C LYS A 46 1.45 3.71 7.98
N VAL A 47 0.19 3.86 8.38
CA VAL A 47 -0.85 4.53 7.60
C VAL A 47 -1.11 5.88 8.25
N GLU A 48 -0.93 6.94 7.49
CA GLU A 48 -1.09 8.34 7.90
C GLU A 48 -2.17 8.99 7.04
N ASN A 49 -2.91 9.96 7.57
CA ASN A 49 -3.96 10.71 6.84
C ASN A 49 -5.00 9.85 6.10
N LYS A 50 -5.18 8.57 6.49
CA LYS A 50 -6.00 7.54 5.81
C LYS A 50 -5.52 7.12 4.41
N THR A 51 -4.75 7.95 3.71
CA THR A 51 -4.30 7.69 2.33
C THR A 51 -2.79 7.53 2.19
N ASP A 52 -2.00 8.09 3.11
CA ASP A 52 -0.55 8.01 3.05
C ASP A 52 -0.07 6.72 3.71
N VAL A 53 0.86 6.02 3.07
CA VAL A 53 1.49 4.82 3.60
C VAL A 53 3.00 5.02 3.63
N THR A 54 3.54 5.04 4.84
CA THR A 54 4.98 5.15 5.07
C THR A 54 5.53 3.76 5.36
N VAL A 55 6.53 3.34 4.57
CA VAL A 55 7.28 2.09 4.77
C VAL A 55 8.71 2.48 5.07
N SER A 56 9.17 2.18 6.28
CA SER A 56 10.50 2.47 6.80
C SER A 56 11.18 1.19 7.26
N GLY A 57 12.52 1.16 7.24
CA GLY A 57 13.28 -0.02 7.64
C GLY A 57 14.76 0.16 7.39
N VAL A 58 15.57 -0.69 8.03
CA VAL A 58 17.04 -0.65 7.91
C VAL A 58 17.49 -1.17 6.55
N ASP A 59 16.81 -2.21 6.05
CA ASP A 59 17.14 -2.87 4.79
C ASP A 59 16.26 -2.35 3.64
N ARG A 60 16.90 -1.68 2.68
CA ARG A 60 16.25 -1.10 1.50
C ARG A 60 15.57 -2.14 0.63
N GLU A 61 16.09 -3.36 0.54
CA GLU A 61 15.47 -4.43 -0.24
C GLU A 61 14.18 -4.91 0.42
N LYS A 62 14.19 -5.13 1.73
CA LYS A 62 12.98 -5.51 2.49
C LYS A 62 11.90 -4.43 2.39
N VAL A 63 12.29 -3.16 2.52
CA VAL A 63 11.39 -2.00 2.34
C VAL A 63 10.82 -1.97 0.93
N GLY A 64 11.68 -2.14 -0.09
CA GLY A 64 11.27 -2.15 -1.49
C GLY A 64 10.30 -3.29 -1.83
N GLN A 65 10.58 -4.51 -1.33
CA GLN A 65 9.69 -5.66 -1.50
C GLN A 65 8.33 -5.44 -0.82
N THR A 66 8.34 -4.84 0.38
CA THR A 66 7.10 -4.53 1.12
C THR A 66 6.24 -3.53 0.36
N ALA A 67 6.84 -2.44 -0.12
CA ALA A 67 6.16 -1.45 -0.96
C ALA A 67 5.60 -2.08 -2.25
N ALA A 68 6.38 -2.94 -2.91
CA ALA A 68 5.93 -3.65 -4.12
C ALA A 68 4.77 -4.62 -3.84
N ASN A 69 4.76 -5.29 -2.68
CA ASN A 69 3.66 -6.18 -2.29
C ASN A 69 2.35 -5.42 -2.10
N ILE A 70 2.41 -4.24 -1.47
CA ILE A 70 1.24 -3.37 -1.28
C ILE A 70 0.67 -2.92 -2.62
N GLU A 71 1.51 -2.38 -3.50
CA GLU A 71 1.07 -1.92 -4.84
C GLU A 71 0.48 -3.07 -5.68
N ARG A 72 1.13 -4.24 -5.66
CA ARG A 72 0.65 -5.44 -6.38
C ARG A 72 -0.70 -5.95 -5.86
N ALA A 73 -0.96 -5.85 -4.55
CA ALA A 73 -2.23 -6.29 -3.97
C ALA A 73 -3.42 -5.45 -4.46
N CYS A 74 -3.17 -4.19 -4.81
CA CYS A 74 -4.18 -3.26 -5.35
C CYS A 74 -4.29 -3.29 -6.88
N LYS A 75 -3.54 -4.15 -7.58
CA LYS A 75 -3.57 -4.18 -9.05
C LYS A 75 -4.91 -4.70 -9.58
N ILE A 76 -5.70 -3.79 -10.15
CA ILE A 76 -6.95 -4.12 -10.83
C ILE A 76 -6.65 -4.92 -12.11
N ARG A 77 -7.40 -6.02 -12.32
CA ARG A 77 -7.37 -6.85 -13.53
C ARG A 77 -8.69 -6.68 -14.29
N LYS A 78 -8.66 -6.92 -15.61
CA LYS A 78 -9.85 -6.90 -16.49
C LYS A 78 -10.57 -5.53 -16.58
N ARG A 79 -9.86 -4.43 -16.34
CA ARG A 79 -10.34 -3.05 -16.49
C ARG A 79 -9.25 -2.20 -17.15
N ASP A 80 -9.65 -1.14 -17.84
CA ASP A 80 -8.69 -0.19 -18.44
C ASP A 80 -8.08 0.70 -17.35
N ARG A 81 -6.77 0.57 -17.15
CA ARG A 81 -6.03 1.32 -16.13
C ARG A 81 -5.90 2.81 -16.43
N ARG A 82 -6.17 3.24 -17.66
CA ARG A 82 -6.15 4.67 -18.04
C ARG A 82 -7.35 5.42 -17.47
N VAL A 83 -8.47 4.71 -17.34
CA VAL A 83 -9.73 5.23 -16.77
C VAL A 83 -9.82 4.90 -15.28
N PHE A 84 -9.47 3.65 -14.92
CA PHE A 84 -9.56 3.17 -13.54
C PHE A 84 -8.18 3.20 -12.88
N GLN A 85 -7.88 4.33 -12.27
CA GLN A 85 -6.59 4.61 -11.62
C GLN A 85 -6.58 4.27 -10.12
N ASP A 86 -7.71 3.87 -9.55
CA ASP A 86 -7.83 3.53 -8.12
C ASP A 86 -6.79 2.46 -7.72
N GLY A 87 -6.02 2.74 -6.67
CA GLY A 87 -4.92 1.87 -6.25
C GLY A 87 -3.99 2.55 -5.24
N ILE A 88 -2.92 1.84 -4.86
CA ILE A 88 -1.87 2.37 -3.98
C ILE A 88 -0.56 2.39 -4.77
N TYR A 89 0.07 3.55 -4.87
CA TYR A 89 1.25 3.76 -5.71
C TYR A 89 2.43 4.27 -4.91
N ILE A 90 3.64 3.86 -5.32
CA ILE A 90 4.87 4.41 -4.74
C ILE A 90 5.10 5.83 -5.26
N VAL A 91 4.96 6.82 -4.39
CA VAL A 91 5.12 8.24 -4.74
C VAL A 91 6.52 8.78 -4.49
N SER A 92 7.26 8.18 -3.56
CA SER A 92 8.64 8.58 -3.27
C SER A 92 9.46 7.41 -2.72
N LYS A 93 10.72 7.32 -3.16
CA LYS A 93 11.72 6.35 -2.71
C LYS A 93 12.94 7.13 -2.21
N GLY A 94 13.48 6.76 -1.04
CA GLY A 94 14.74 7.34 -0.54
C GLY A 94 14.62 8.59 0.33
N ALA A 95 13.47 8.86 0.94
CA ALA A 95 13.35 9.94 1.93
C ALA A 95 14.05 9.56 3.25
N TYR A 96 15.38 9.68 3.27
CA TYR A 96 16.08 10.22 4.43
C TYR A 96 16.08 11.74 4.19
N ASN A 97 15.60 12.53 5.16
CA ASN A 97 15.31 13.95 4.99
C ASN A 97 16.41 14.71 4.22
N ASP A 98 16.03 15.35 3.12
CA ASP A 98 16.57 16.64 2.68
C ASP A 98 15.44 17.66 2.89
#